data_AF-A0AAU8HSB7-F1
#
_entry.id   AF-A0AAU8HSB7-F1
#
_cell.length_a   1.000
_cell.length_b   1.000
_cell.length_c   1.000
_cell.angle_alpha   90.00
_cell.angle_beta   90.00
_cell.angle_gamma   90.00
#
_symmetry.space_group_name_H-M   'P 1'
#
loop_
_entity.id
_entity.type
_entity.pdbx_description
1 polymer ?
#
loop_
_entity_poly.entity_id
_entity_poly.type
_entity_poly.pdbx_seq_one_letter_code
_entity_poly.pdbx_strand_id
1 'polypeptide(L)'
;MKNNDAHNKGYYIYSVFAVLGFLLLTGYVFYLVHDLLIKLSTDQFTNATAIQSVVALVITVFLGGYFSKSIEHKKHIKLEKFKSQKEISLRIIDLAGLIVREEDTEKAKSLLRNENFKVKLLFDDSTVKAINNFLEKPNEANYNLLMEEIKKFFY
;
A
#
# COMPACT_ATOMS: atom_id res chain seq x y z
N MET A 1 6.73 30.25 20.87
CA MET A 1 6.70 28.79 21.13
C MET A 1 5.75 28.50 22.28
N LYS A 2 4.47 28.28 21.99
CA LYS A 2 3.50 27.82 22.97
C LYS A 2 2.36 27.13 22.23
N ASN A 3 1.96 25.96 22.74
CA ASN A 3 0.69 25.29 22.47
C ASN A 3 0.58 24.31 21.29
N ASN A 4 1.49 23.32 21.20
CA ASN A 4 1.21 22.07 20.47
C ASN A 4 0.91 20.87 21.40
N ASP A 5 1.09 21.02 22.72
CA ASP A 5 0.96 19.91 23.68
C ASP A 5 -0.50 19.60 24.08
N ALA A 6 -1.41 20.57 23.90
CA ALA A 6 -2.83 20.38 24.22
C ALA A 6 -3.56 19.49 23.20
N HIS A 7 -3.17 19.56 21.92
CA HIS A 7 -3.82 18.80 20.84
C HIS A 7 -3.44 17.31 20.89
N ASN A 8 -2.20 16.99 21.26
CA ASN A 8 -1.76 15.61 21.43
C ASN A 8 -2.42 14.93 22.64
N LYS A 9 -2.56 15.62 23.79
CA LYS A 9 -3.13 15.03 25.01
C LYS A 9 -4.60 14.63 24.86
N GLY A 10 -5.42 15.43 24.18
CA GLY A 10 -6.82 15.11 23.91
C GLY A 10 -7.00 13.89 23.02
N TYR A 11 -6.12 13.71 22.03
CA TYR A 11 -6.11 12.56 21.14
C TYR A 11 -5.81 11.24 21.87
N TYR A 12 -4.83 11.24 22.79
CA TYR A 12 -4.52 10.04 23.59
C TYR A 12 -5.68 9.64 24.51
N ILE A 13 -6.32 10.61 25.17
CA ILE A 13 -7.45 10.33 26.06
C ILE A 13 -8.64 9.78 25.27
N TYR A 14 -8.98 10.38 24.13
CA TYR A 14 -10.04 9.87 23.26
C TYR A 14 -9.72 8.46 22.73
N SER A 15 -8.47 8.21 22.35
CA SER A 15 -8.00 6.88 21.92
C SER A 15 -8.15 5.83 23.03
N VAL A 16 -7.79 6.15 24.28
CA VAL A 16 -7.94 5.23 25.42
C VAL A 16 -9.40 4.90 25.69
N PHE A 17 -10.30 5.89 25.68
CA PHE A 17 -11.73 5.64 25.84
C PHE A 17 -12.32 4.85 24.67
N ALA A 18 -11.87 5.11 23.44
CA ALA A 18 -12.29 4.35 22.27
C ALA A 18 -11.85 2.87 22.36
N VAL A 19 -10.63 2.60 22.82
CA VAL A 19 -10.11 1.24 23.03
C VAL A 19 -10.85 0.53 24.16
N LEU A 20 -11.12 1.21 25.29
CA LEU A 20 -11.91 0.67 26.39
C LEU A 20 -13.35 0.36 25.97
N GLY A 21 -13.99 1.28 25.24
CA GLY A 21 -15.33 1.07 24.69
C GLY A 21 -15.38 -0.11 23.73
N PHE A 22 -14.38 -0.23 22.84
CA PHE A 22 -14.27 -1.36 21.92
C PHE A 22 -14.08 -2.70 22.64
N LEU A 23 -13.23 -2.72 23.69
CA LEU A 23 -13.01 -3.92 24.52
C LEU A 23 -14.28 -4.35 25.25
N LEU A 24 -15.00 -3.40 25.87
CA LEU A 24 -16.26 -3.67 26.55
C LEU A 24 -17.34 -4.20 25.59
N LEU A 25 -17.47 -3.57 24.43
CA LEU A 25 -18.44 -3.96 23.41
C LEU A 25 -18.11 -5.34 22.85
N THR A 26 -16.84 -5.63 22.61
CA THR A 26 -16.37 -6.96 22.18
C THR A 26 -16.64 -8.01 23.25
N GLY A 27 -16.34 -7.72 24.51
CA GLY A 27 -16.62 -8.62 25.64
C GLY A 27 -18.12 -8.89 25.81
N TYR A 28 -18.96 -7.88 25.63
CA TYR A 28 -20.42 -8.02 25.67
C TYR A 28 -20.94 -8.89 24.52
N VAL A 29 -20.42 -8.71 23.30
CA VAL A 29 -20.75 -9.59 22.16
C VAL A 29 -20.32 -11.04 22.45
N PHE A 30 -19.12 -11.25 23.00
CA PHE A 30 -18.65 -12.58 23.36
C PHE A 30 -19.51 -13.23 24.45
N TYR A 31 -19.92 -12.45 25.45
CA TYR A 31 -20.85 -12.89 26.49
C TYR A 31 -22.21 -13.28 25.90
N LEU A 32 -22.76 -12.48 24.99
CA LEU A 32 -24.02 -12.82 24.30
C LEU A 32 -23.90 -14.11 23.48
N VAL A 33 -22.78 -14.30 22.77
CA VAL A 33 -22.52 -15.54 22.03
C VAL A 33 -22.41 -16.74 22.98
N HIS A 34 -21.71 -16.58 24.11
CA HIS A 34 -21.57 -17.63 25.11
C HIS A 34 -22.89 -17.99 25.79
N ASP A 35 -23.68 -16.99 26.19
CA ASP A 35 -25.03 -17.18 26.76
C ASP A 35 -25.96 -17.84 25.73
N LEU A 36 -25.88 -17.44 24.46
CA LEU A 36 -26.63 -18.07 23.37
C LEU A 36 -26.20 -19.54 23.17
N LEU A 37 -24.90 -19.84 23.21
CA LEU A 37 -24.37 -21.21 23.12
C LEU A 37 -24.84 -22.09 24.29
N ILE A 38 -24.84 -21.55 25.51
CA ILE A 38 -25.31 -22.29 26.70
C ILE A 38 -26.82 -22.55 26.60
N LYS A 39 -27.62 -21.52 26.28
CA LYS A 39 -29.08 -21.66 26.13
C LYS A 39 -29.44 -22.63 25.00
N LEU A 40 -28.74 -22.56 23.86
CA LEU A 40 -28.87 -23.53 22.76
C LEU A 40 -28.47 -24.96 23.17
N SER A 41 -27.61 -25.11 24.17
CA SER A 41 -27.17 -26.42 24.70
C SER A 41 -28.09 -26.97 25.80
N THR A 42 -28.92 -26.13 26.44
CA THR A 42 -29.77 -26.55 27.58
C THR A 42 -31.25 -26.68 27.23
N ASP A 43 -31.75 -25.91 26.27
CA ASP A 43 -33.07 -26.18 25.70
C ASP A 43 -33.02 -27.47 24.86
N GLN A 44 -34.07 -28.29 24.96
CA GLN A 44 -34.22 -29.62 24.35
C GLN A 44 -34.20 -29.66 22.81
N PHE A 45 -33.58 -28.69 22.15
CA PHE A 45 -33.37 -28.71 20.71
C PHE A 45 -32.01 -29.31 20.39
N THR A 46 -32.05 -30.54 19.87
CA THR A 46 -31.00 -31.26 19.14
C THR A 46 -30.57 -30.52 17.86
N ASN A 47 -30.33 -29.22 17.91
CA ASN A 47 -29.97 -28.43 16.74
C ASN A 47 -28.48 -28.15 16.74
N ALA A 48 -27.69 -29.21 16.58
CA ALA A 48 -26.27 -29.11 16.23
C ALA A 48 -26.05 -28.13 15.07
N THR A 49 -27.01 -28.04 14.14
CA THR A 49 -27.08 -27.06 13.05
C THR A 49 -27.12 -25.61 13.52
N ALA A 50 -27.83 -25.28 14.60
CA ALA A 50 -27.92 -23.92 15.13
C ALA A 50 -26.60 -23.49 15.78
N ILE A 51 -26.02 -24.37 16.61
CA ILE A 51 -24.69 -24.16 17.21
C ILE A 51 -23.62 -24.03 16.12
N GLN A 52 -23.64 -24.92 15.13
CA GLN A 52 -22.73 -24.88 13.99
C GLN A 52 -22.88 -23.59 13.18
N SER A 53 -24.10 -23.09 12.99
CA SER A 53 -24.36 -21.84 12.27
C SER A 53 -23.81 -20.63 13.02
N VAL A 54 -23.94 -20.60 14.36
CA VAL A 54 -23.36 -19.54 15.21
C VAL A 54 -21.84 -19.59 15.15
N VAL A 55 -21.23 -20.77 15.28
CA VAL A 55 -19.78 -20.94 15.19
C VAL A 55 -19.26 -20.56 13.80
N ALA A 56 -19.94 -20.98 12.73
CA ALA A 56 -19.61 -20.61 11.37
C ALA A 56 -19.69 -19.09 11.17
N LEU A 57 -20.74 -18.44 11.67
CA LEU A 57 -20.91 -16.99 11.58
C LEU A 57 -19.78 -16.23 12.29
N VAL A 58 -19.39 -16.67 13.49
CA VAL A 58 -18.24 -16.10 14.21
C VAL A 58 -16.96 -16.25 13.37
N ILE A 59 -16.66 -17.46 12.89
CA ILE A 59 -15.46 -17.72 12.07
C ILE A 59 -15.48 -16.88 10.78
N THR A 60 -16.61 -16.78 10.09
CA THR A 60 -16.75 -16.02 8.84
C THR A 60 -16.55 -14.52 9.07
N VAL A 61 -17.07 -13.94 10.15
CA VAL A 61 -16.87 -12.51 10.48
C VAL A 61 -15.39 -12.22 10.77
N PHE A 62 -14.72 -13.08 11.55
CA PHE A 62 -13.29 -12.92 11.85
C PHE A 62 -12.41 -13.10 10.61
N LEU A 63 -12.65 -14.12 9.80
CA LEU A 63 -11.91 -14.34 8.55
C LEU A 63 -12.16 -13.20 7.56
N GLY A 64 -13.42 -12.77 7.40
CA GLY A 64 -13.79 -11.66 6.52
C GLY A 64 -13.07 -10.36 6.88
N GLY A 65 -13.05 -10.00 8.17
CA GLY A 65 -12.31 -8.83 8.66
C GLY A 65 -10.80 -8.94 8.45
N TYR A 66 -10.21 -10.10 8.71
CA TYR A 66 -8.77 -10.33 8.53
C TYR A 66 -8.36 -10.25 7.06
N PHE A 67 -9.11 -10.91 6.16
CA PHE A 67 -8.84 -10.86 4.72
C PHE A 67 -9.03 -9.46 4.15
N SER A 68 -10.05 -8.71 4.57
CA SER A 68 -10.28 -7.33 4.11
C SER A 68 -9.07 -6.44 4.38
N LYS A 69 -8.55 -6.45 5.61
CA LYS A 69 -7.42 -5.62 6.01
C LYS A 69 -6.11 -6.03 5.32
N SER A 70 -5.90 -7.34 5.14
CA SER A 70 -4.73 -7.85 4.42
C SER A 70 -4.76 -7.46 2.93
N ILE A 71 -5.94 -7.51 2.30
CA ILE A 71 -6.13 -7.11 0.90
C ILE A 71 -5.94 -5.61 0.74
N GLU A 72 -6.48 -4.78 1.64
CA GLU A 72 -6.27 -3.33 1.65
C GLU A 72 -4.81 -2.96 1.74
N HIS A 73 -4.06 -3.58 2.65
CA HIS A 73 -2.63 -3.31 2.80
C HIS A 73 -1.84 -3.66 1.53
N LYS A 74 -2.12 -4.82 0.92
CA LYS A 74 -1.50 -5.22 -0.35
C LYS A 74 -1.83 -4.25 -1.49
N LYS A 75 -3.09 -3.78 -1.57
CA LYS A 75 -3.51 -2.78 -2.55
C LYS A 75 -2.82 -1.44 -2.33
N HIS A 76 -2.67 -1.01 -1.07
CA HIS A 76 -2.00 0.25 -0.73
C HIS A 76 -0.53 0.23 -1.13
N ILE A 77 0.19 -0.85 -0.79
CA ILE A 77 1.60 -1.02 -1.20
C ILE A 77 1.73 -1.00 -2.74
N LYS A 78 0.83 -1.70 -3.45
CA LYS A 78 0.84 -1.71 -4.91
C LYS A 78 0.61 -0.31 -5.48
N LEU A 79 -0.31 0.45 -4.90
CA LEU A 79 -0.64 1.81 -5.32
C LEU A 79 0.48 2.80 -5.04
N GLU A 80 1.14 2.70 -3.88
CA GLU A 80 2.31 3.50 -3.55
C GLU A 80 3.50 3.17 -4.46
N LYS A 81 3.74 1.88 -4.74
CA LYS A 81 4.76 1.47 -5.70
C LYS A 81 4.49 2.08 -7.09
N PHE A 82 3.25 1.99 -7.56
CA PHE A 82 2.85 2.57 -8.85
C PHE A 82 3.01 4.09 -8.89
N LYS A 83 2.63 4.79 -7.81
CA LYS A 83 2.79 6.24 -7.70
C LYS A 83 4.26 6.66 -7.74
N SER A 84 5.12 5.95 -7.01
CA SER A 84 6.57 6.18 -7.03
C SER A 84 7.19 5.87 -8.39
N GLN A 85 6.77 4.77 -9.05
CA GLN A 85 7.19 4.46 -10.42
C GLN A 85 6.78 5.59 -11.38
N LYS A 86 5.54 6.08 -11.30
CA LYS A 86 5.06 7.21 -12.12
C LYS A 86 5.90 8.46 -11.95
N GLU A 87 6.18 8.86 -10.72
CA GLU A 87 6.97 10.06 -10.41
C GLU A 87 8.40 9.96 -10.98
N ILE A 88 9.05 8.82 -10.76
CA ILE A 88 10.41 8.57 -11.25
C ILE A 88 10.43 8.52 -12.78
N SER A 89 9.46 7.86 -13.42
CA SER A 89 9.36 7.81 -14.88
C SER A 89 9.19 9.20 -15.49
N LEU A 90 8.33 10.06 -14.93
CA LEU A 90 8.17 11.44 -15.39
C LEU A 90 9.48 12.22 -15.27
N ARG A 91 10.17 12.10 -14.13
CA ARG A 91 11.47 12.75 -13.93
C ARG A 91 12.53 12.26 -14.92
N ILE A 92 12.54 10.97 -15.26
CA ILE A 92 13.44 10.41 -16.29
C ILE A 92 13.11 10.98 -17.67
N ILE A 93 11.83 11.06 -18.02
CA ILE A 93 11.37 11.61 -19.30
C ILE A 93 11.78 13.08 -19.42
N ASP A 94 11.59 13.87 -18.37
CA ASP A 94 11.97 15.29 -18.34
C ASP A 94 13.49 15.46 -18.49
N LEU A 95 14.29 14.71 -17.72
CA LEU A 95 15.75 14.75 -17.79
C LEU A 95 16.28 14.25 -19.14
N ALA A 96 15.69 13.20 -19.70
CA ALA A 96 16.05 12.69 -21.01
C ALA A 96 15.68 13.69 -22.12
N GLY A 97 14.54 14.36 -22.00
CA GLY A 97 14.12 15.42 -22.92
C GLY A 97 15.08 16.62 -22.90
N LEU A 98 15.56 17.01 -21.72
CA LEU A 98 16.59 18.07 -21.57
C LEU A 98 17.91 17.67 -22.23
N ILE A 99 18.33 16.41 -22.07
CA ILE A 99 19.56 15.88 -22.69
C ILE A 99 19.45 15.88 -24.22
N VAL A 100 18.30 15.52 -24.79
CA VAL A 100 18.07 15.52 -26.25
C VAL A 100 18.02 16.94 -26.83
N ARG A 101 17.55 17.92 -26.05
CA ARG A 101 17.49 19.33 -26.47
C ARG A 101 18.80 20.11 -26.29
N GLU A 102 19.87 19.43 -25.83
CA GLU A 102 21.18 20.03 -25.52
C GLU A 102 21.13 21.17 -24.47
N GLU A 103 20.10 21.19 -23.63
CA GLU A 103 19.97 22.15 -22.53
C GLU A 103 20.58 21.57 -21.24
N ASP A 104 21.64 22.20 -20.72
CA ASP A 104 22.30 21.87 -19.43
C ASP A 104 22.69 20.36 -19.31
N THR A 105 23.25 19.82 -20.41
CA THR A 105 23.49 18.38 -20.66
C THR A 105 24.28 17.67 -19.56
N GLU A 106 25.29 18.33 -18.97
CA GLU A 106 26.13 17.73 -17.92
C GLU A 106 25.38 17.59 -16.59
N LYS A 107 24.58 18.60 -16.22
CA LYS A 107 23.73 18.52 -15.02
C LYS A 107 22.61 17.51 -15.21
N ALA A 108 21.94 17.53 -16.36
CA ALA A 108 20.87 16.59 -16.65
C ALA A 108 21.37 15.13 -16.65
N LYS A 109 22.56 14.85 -17.22
CA LYS A 109 23.19 13.52 -17.16
C LYS A 109 23.53 13.09 -15.73
N SER A 110 24.08 13.98 -14.91
CA SER A 110 24.42 13.65 -13.52
C SER A 110 23.18 13.36 -12.66
N LEU A 111 22.10 14.13 -12.86
CA LEU A 111 20.80 13.92 -12.21
C LEU A 111 20.14 12.62 -12.69
N LEU A 112 20.19 12.31 -13.98
CA LEU A 112 19.65 11.07 -14.53
C LEU A 112 20.43 9.85 -13.99
N ARG A 113 21.74 9.97 -13.82
CA ARG A 113 22.56 8.92 -13.19
C ARG A 113 22.19 8.68 -11.74
N ASN A 114 21.90 9.74 -10.99
CA ASN A 114 21.39 9.64 -9.62
C ASN A 114 19.98 9.05 -9.54
N GLU A 115 19.09 9.42 -10.45
CA GLU A 115 17.76 8.82 -10.55
C GLU A 115 17.83 7.34 -10.96
N ASN A 116 18.80 6.94 -11.79
CA ASN A 116 18.99 5.53 -12.18
C ASN A 116 19.26 4.60 -10.98
N PHE A 117 19.90 5.09 -9.92
CA PHE A 117 20.06 4.32 -8.67
C PHE A 117 18.71 4.00 -8.00
N LYS A 118 17.73 4.91 -8.10
CA LYS A 118 16.37 4.69 -7.59
C LYS A 118 15.57 3.76 -8.51
N VAL A 119 15.82 3.84 -9.81
CA VAL A 119 15.19 2.99 -10.82
C VAL A 119 15.51 1.52 -10.58
N LYS A 120 16.76 1.18 -10.22
CA LYS A 120 17.16 -0.20 -9.92
C LYS A 120 16.34 -0.89 -8.82
N LEU A 121 15.76 -0.11 -7.90
CA LEU A 121 14.95 -0.66 -6.80
C LEU A 121 13.48 -0.89 -7.20
N LEU A 122 13.00 -0.19 -8.23
CA LEU A 122 11.57 -0.06 -8.55
C LEU A 122 11.20 -0.56 -9.94
N PHE A 123 12.17 -0.72 -10.84
CA PHE A 123 12.00 -1.12 -12.24
C PHE A 123 12.87 -2.31 -12.58
N ASP A 124 12.54 -2.97 -13.69
CA ASP A 124 13.26 -4.14 -14.16
C ASP A 124 14.64 -3.76 -14.74
N ASP A 125 15.55 -4.73 -14.78
CA ASP A 125 16.92 -4.54 -15.27
C ASP A 125 16.97 -4.07 -16.74
N SER A 126 15.92 -4.32 -17.54
CA SER A 126 15.81 -3.83 -18.92
C SER A 126 15.72 -2.31 -18.98
N THR A 127 14.95 -1.69 -18.08
CA THR A 127 14.79 -0.23 -17.99
C THR A 127 16.08 0.44 -17.53
N VAL A 128 16.78 -0.17 -16.57
CA VAL A 128 18.10 0.31 -16.10
C VAL A 128 19.13 0.26 -17.24
N LYS A 129 19.13 -0.81 -18.03
CA LYS A 129 19.99 -0.92 -19.23
C LYS A 129 19.64 0.12 -20.28
N ALA A 130 18.35 0.38 -20.52
CA ALA A 130 17.91 1.42 -21.46
C ALA A 130 18.38 2.82 -21.02
N ILE A 131 18.30 3.14 -19.73
CA ILE A 131 18.82 4.41 -19.17
C ILE A 131 20.33 4.52 -19.36
N ASN A 132 21.08 3.46 -19.06
CA ASN A 132 22.54 3.47 -19.22
C ASN A 132 22.95 3.63 -20.70
N ASN A 133 22.28 2.92 -21.61
CA ASN A 133 22.51 3.05 -23.05
C ASN A 133 22.22 4.47 -23.54
N PHE A 134 21.16 5.09 -23.03
CA PHE A 134 20.83 6.49 -23.34
C PHE A 134 21.85 7.48 -22.75
N LEU A 135 22.37 7.24 -21.54
CA LEU A 135 23.42 8.06 -20.93
C LEU A 135 24.74 8.00 -21.70
N GLU A 136 25.12 6.82 -22.20
CA GLU A 136 26.33 6.62 -22.99
C GLU A 136 26.22 7.22 -24.39
N LYS A 137 25.06 7.05 -25.03
CA LYS A 137 24.78 7.56 -26.39
C LYS A 137 23.40 8.21 -26.41
N PRO A 138 23.31 9.51 -26.11
CA PRO A 138 22.05 10.25 -26.19
C PRO A 138 21.70 10.48 -27.66
N ASN A 139 20.96 9.54 -28.24
CA ASN A 139 20.41 9.63 -29.59
C ASN A 139 18.89 9.39 -29.57
N GLU A 140 18.20 9.80 -30.62
CA GLU A 140 16.75 9.71 -30.73
C GLU A 140 16.25 8.25 -30.67
N ALA A 141 17.04 7.31 -31.20
CA ALA A 141 16.75 5.88 -31.14
C ALA A 141 16.76 5.32 -29.69
N ASN A 142 17.76 5.67 -28.89
CA ASN A 142 17.88 5.24 -27.49
C ASN A 142 16.86 5.96 -26.60
N TYR A 143 16.48 7.20 -26.94
CA TYR A 143 15.38 7.90 -26.28
C TYR A 143 14.04 7.17 -26.51
N ASN A 144 13.78 6.74 -27.74
CA ASN A 144 12.56 5.98 -28.07
C ASN A 144 12.53 4.62 -27.36
N LEU A 145 13.66 3.91 -27.31
CA LEU A 145 13.78 2.65 -26.55
C LEU A 145 13.56 2.85 -25.05
N LEU A 146 14.12 3.92 -24.47
CA LEU A 146 13.87 4.29 -23.08
C LEU A 146 12.37 4.54 -22.83
N MET A 147 11.73 5.30 -23.72
CA MET A 147 10.32 5.65 -23.62
C MET A 147 9.42 4.41 -23.75
N GLU A 148 9.76 3.47 -24.64
CA GLU A 148 9.06 2.20 -24.77
C GLU A 148 9.16 1.34 -23.50
N GLU A 149 10.36 1.21 -22.94
CA GLU A 149 10.57 0.47 -21.68
C GLU A 149 9.79 1.10 -20.52
N ILE A 150 9.74 2.43 -20.45
CA ILE A 150 8.96 3.14 -19.42
C ILE A 150 7.45 2.94 -19.63
N LYS A 151 6.96 2.97 -20.88
CA LYS A 151 5.53 2.78 -21.20
C LYS A 151 5.00 1.41 -20.78
N LYS A 152 5.83 0.37 -20.79
CA LYS A 152 5.46 -1.00 -20.36
C LYS A 152 4.99 -1.07 -18.90
N PHE A 153 5.34 -0.10 -18.05
CA PHE A 153 4.90 -0.07 -16.65
C PHE A 153 3.55 0.63 -16.44
N PHE A 154 3.02 1.30 -17.47
CA PHE A 154 1.77 2.06 -17.40
C PHE A 154 0.62 1.45 -18.20
N TYR A 155 0.87 0.39 -18.98
CA TYR A 155 -0.10 -0.41 -19.72
C TYR A 155 -0.19 -1.81 -19.13
#